data_AF-A0A4U5N5F2-F1
#
_entry.id   AF-A0A4U5N5F2-F1
#
_cell.length_a   1.000
_cell.length_b   1.000
_cell.length_c   1.000
_cell.angle_alpha   90.00
_cell.angle_beta   90.00
_cell.angle_gamma   90.00
#
_symmetry.space_group_name_H-M   'P 1'
#
loop_
_entity.id
_entity.type
_entity.pdbx_description
1 polymer ?
#
loop_
_entity_poly.entity_id
_entity_poly.type
_entity_poly.pdbx_seq_one_letter_code
_entity_poly.pdbx_strand_id
1 'polypeptide(L)'
;MSAVDVPEEVLGKVRNAEERETTILKLGEAERKVLKHNEFTLFEFEVAEEFQKIGVLVECVAQSDSDKFRVVLFDENDTPEFIDYSTPCVGSSQSIVPFGPFGQIEISKPIYNKTSIRHRIPDSCLKLFTMRQNVELPAKRRRLLAVVAGNRIRNLDFRIRVLPLRFVSLDAVTELLAVDKKLITKKKELDVYVDFNSWESIRASGDEIRDLLTERWQRCQGLRDSCVRHIVCD
;
A
#
# COMPACT_ATOMS: atom_id res chain seq x y z
N MET A 1 18.96 7.12 -1.27
CA MET A 1 18.07 6.92 -2.43
C MET A 1 16.66 7.32 -2.01
N SER A 2 15.97 8.19 -2.77
CA SER A 2 14.77 8.98 -2.37
C SER A 2 13.61 8.18 -1.79
N ALA A 3 12.91 8.79 -0.82
CA ALA A 3 11.74 8.28 -0.15
C ALA A 3 10.64 9.26 -0.55
N VAL A 4 9.60 8.70 -1.18
CA VAL A 4 8.47 9.39 -1.81
C VAL A 4 8.82 10.12 -3.11
N ASP A 5 8.88 9.37 -4.21
CA ASP A 5 8.80 9.94 -5.56
C ASP A 5 7.89 9.06 -6.40
N VAL A 6 6.56 9.22 -6.27
CA VAL A 6 5.69 8.83 -7.39
C VAL A 6 6.20 9.66 -8.58
N PRO A 7 6.68 9.07 -9.68
CA PRO A 7 7.32 9.83 -10.75
C PRO A 7 6.36 10.91 -11.25
N GLU A 8 6.83 12.12 -11.51
CA GLU A 8 5.98 13.22 -12.02
C GLU A 8 5.24 12.83 -13.30
N GLU A 9 5.82 11.93 -14.11
CA GLU A 9 5.15 11.34 -15.27
C GLU A 9 3.88 10.56 -14.88
N VAL A 10 3.90 9.84 -13.76
CA VAL A 10 2.71 9.15 -13.21
C VAL A 10 1.70 10.19 -12.76
N LEU A 11 2.13 11.20 -11.99
CA LEU A 11 1.22 12.24 -11.49
C LEU A 11 0.59 13.04 -12.63
N GLY A 12 1.36 13.34 -13.68
CA GLY A 12 0.89 14.01 -14.90
C GLY A 12 -0.20 13.21 -15.62
N LYS A 13 0.04 11.91 -15.87
CA LYS A 13 -0.97 11.05 -16.51
C LYS A 13 -2.20 10.79 -15.64
N VAL A 14 -2.01 10.68 -14.33
CA VAL A 14 -3.14 10.51 -13.40
C VAL A 14 -4.02 11.75 -13.45
N ARG A 15 -3.44 12.97 -13.42
CA ARG A 15 -4.21 14.24 -13.45
C ARG A 15 -4.85 14.55 -14.80
N ASN A 16 -4.38 13.95 -15.90
CA ASN A 16 -4.95 14.13 -17.22
C ASN A 16 -5.95 13.02 -17.56
N ALA A 17 -7.23 13.23 -17.22
CA ALA A 17 -8.28 12.22 -17.39
C ALA A 17 -8.48 11.77 -18.85
N GLU A 18 -8.19 12.62 -19.85
CA GLU A 18 -8.36 12.32 -21.27
C GLU A 18 -7.28 11.37 -21.81
N GLU A 19 -6.10 11.33 -21.17
CA GLU A 19 -4.97 10.48 -21.55
C GLU A 19 -4.83 9.23 -20.67
N ARG A 20 -5.77 9.04 -19.74
CA ARG A 20 -5.71 7.99 -18.72
C ARG A 20 -6.17 6.64 -19.30
N GLU A 21 -5.25 5.89 -19.89
CA GLU A 21 -5.48 4.48 -20.18
C GLU A 21 -5.46 3.63 -18.89
N THR A 22 -6.62 3.15 -18.46
CA THR A 22 -6.77 2.28 -17.28
C THR A 22 -7.22 0.87 -17.67
N THR A 23 -6.70 -0.14 -16.95
CA THR A 23 -7.23 -1.50 -17.00
C THR A 23 -8.21 -1.68 -15.84
N ILE A 24 -9.45 -2.10 -16.14
CA ILE A 24 -10.48 -2.34 -15.11
C ILE A 24 -10.25 -3.73 -14.51
N LEU A 25 -9.99 -3.79 -13.20
CA LEU A 25 -9.89 -5.03 -12.44
C LEU A 25 -11.26 -5.44 -11.92
N LYS A 26 -11.66 -6.67 -12.26
CA LYS A 26 -12.83 -7.31 -11.64
C LYS A 26 -12.41 -8.05 -10.36
N LEU A 27 -13.35 -8.18 -9.44
CA LEU A 27 -13.12 -8.91 -8.20
C LEU A 27 -12.86 -10.40 -8.50
N GLY A 28 -11.82 -10.97 -7.88
CA GLY A 28 -11.40 -12.36 -8.03
C GLY A 28 -10.58 -12.64 -9.30
N GLU A 29 -10.79 -11.89 -10.37
CA GLU A 29 -10.04 -12.05 -11.63
C GLU A 29 -8.63 -11.45 -11.53
N ALA A 30 -7.70 -12.06 -12.27
CA ALA A 30 -6.31 -11.66 -12.26
C ALA A 30 -5.88 -11.14 -13.63
N GLU A 31 -5.26 -9.97 -13.64
CA GLU A 31 -4.65 -9.37 -14.81
C GLU A 31 -3.13 -9.57 -14.77
N ARG A 32 -2.54 -9.89 -15.92
CA ARG A 32 -1.08 -10.02 -16.06
C ARG A 32 -0.57 -8.93 -16.99
N LYS A 33 0.50 -8.25 -16.57
CA LYS A 33 1.16 -7.21 -17.35
C LYS A 33 2.67 -7.38 -17.26
N VAL A 34 3.36 -6.83 -18.26
CA VAL A 34 4.81 -6.69 -18.25
C VAL A 34 5.11 -5.22 -18.41
N LEU A 35 5.85 -4.65 -17.45
CA LEU A 35 6.33 -3.26 -17.51
C LEU A 35 7.83 -3.25 -17.77
N LYS A 36 8.31 -2.34 -18.60
CA LYS A 36 9.73 -2.08 -18.73
C LYS A 36 10.24 -1.21 -17.59
N HIS A 37 11.55 -0.99 -17.59
CA HIS A 37 12.23 -0.10 -16.68
C HIS A 37 11.54 1.28 -16.55
N ASN A 38 11.24 1.69 -15.31
CA ASN A 38 10.54 2.93 -14.93
C ASN A 38 9.14 3.12 -15.53
N GLU A 39 8.58 2.11 -16.19
CA GLU A 39 7.21 2.19 -16.65
C GLU A 39 6.23 1.98 -15.49
N PHE A 40 5.00 2.38 -15.76
CA PHE A 40 3.86 2.18 -14.89
C PHE A 40 2.64 1.84 -15.72
N THR A 41 1.65 1.25 -15.06
CA THR A 41 0.32 1.07 -15.62
C THR A 41 -0.73 1.38 -14.56
N LEU A 42 -1.87 1.87 -15.03
CA LEU A 42 -2.98 2.29 -14.19
C LEU A 42 -4.06 1.22 -14.20
N PHE A 43 -4.63 0.98 -13.03
CA PHE A 43 -5.74 0.08 -12.84
C PHE A 43 -6.85 0.78 -12.08
N GLU A 44 -8.08 0.38 -12.38
CA GLU A 44 -9.25 0.82 -11.62
C GLU A 44 -10.06 -0.38 -11.19
N PHE A 45 -10.63 -0.31 -9.99
CA PHE A 45 -11.52 -1.35 -9.49
C PHE A 45 -12.70 -0.72 -8.77
N GLU A 46 -13.82 -1.44 -8.75
CA GLU A 46 -15.01 -1.02 -8.03
C GLU A 46 -15.19 -1.87 -6.78
N VAL A 47 -15.46 -1.22 -5.64
CA VAL A 47 -15.78 -1.84 -4.36
C VAL A 47 -17.26 -1.62 -4.09
N ALA A 48 -18.04 -2.70 -4.17
CA ALA A 48 -19.44 -2.68 -3.81
C ALA A 48 -19.63 -2.37 -2.31
N GLU A 49 -20.81 -1.83 -1.95
CA GLU A 49 -21.14 -1.44 -0.57
C GLU A 49 -20.99 -2.58 0.43
N GLU A 50 -21.30 -3.81 0.02
CA GLU A 50 -21.13 -5.01 0.85
C GLU A 50 -19.68 -5.23 1.31
N PHE A 51 -18.70 -4.85 0.48
CA PHE A 51 -17.28 -4.95 0.80
C PHE A 51 -16.73 -3.73 1.53
N GLN A 52 -17.52 -2.66 1.73
CA GLN A 52 -17.05 -1.53 2.55
C GLN A 52 -16.88 -1.92 4.02
N LYS A 53 -17.70 -2.86 4.51
CA LYS A 53 -17.67 -3.32 5.91
C LYS A 53 -16.66 -4.44 6.17
N ILE A 54 -16.34 -5.24 5.16
CA ILE A 54 -15.48 -6.43 5.31
C ILE A 54 -14.11 -6.18 4.68
N GLY A 55 -14.09 -5.47 3.56
CA GLY A 55 -12.91 -5.08 2.80
C GLY A 55 -12.59 -5.96 1.60
N VAL A 56 -11.57 -5.54 0.88
CA VAL A 56 -10.91 -6.26 -0.21
C VAL A 56 -9.40 -6.14 -0.04
N LEU A 57 -8.64 -7.06 -0.64
CA LEU A 57 -7.18 -6.97 -0.74
C LEU A 57 -6.78 -6.80 -2.20
N VAL A 58 -5.97 -5.80 -2.51
CA VAL A 58 -5.28 -5.75 -3.79
C VAL A 58 -3.97 -6.51 -3.65
N GLU A 59 -3.83 -7.60 -4.39
CA GLU A 59 -2.62 -8.40 -4.42
C GLU A 59 -1.88 -8.16 -5.74
N CYS A 60 -0.60 -7.79 -5.66
CA CYS A 60 0.30 -7.74 -6.80
C CYS A 60 1.49 -8.66 -6.55
N VAL A 61 1.76 -9.57 -7.48
CA VAL A 61 2.82 -10.60 -7.37
C VAL A 61 3.68 -10.57 -8.62
N ALA A 62 4.98 -10.35 -8.46
CA ALA A 62 5.97 -10.49 -9.52
C ALA A 62 6.64 -11.88 -9.47
N GLN A 63 7.14 -12.34 -10.62
CA GLN A 63 7.70 -13.69 -10.77
C GLN A 63 9.09 -13.88 -10.14
N SER A 64 9.78 -12.80 -9.77
CA SER A 64 11.11 -12.82 -9.17
C SER A 64 11.08 -12.19 -7.78
N ASP A 65 11.80 -12.78 -6.84
CA ASP A 65 11.97 -12.26 -5.47
C ASP A 65 12.84 -10.99 -5.40
N SER A 66 13.65 -10.77 -6.43
CA SER A 66 14.48 -9.58 -6.59
C SER A 66 13.78 -8.40 -7.26
N ASP A 67 12.59 -8.62 -7.83
CA ASP A 67 11.82 -7.56 -8.48
C ASP A 67 11.27 -6.58 -7.45
N LYS A 68 11.80 -5.36 -7.46
CA LYS A 68 11.31 -4.24 -6.66
C LYS A 68 10.30 -3.39 -7.42
N PHE A 69 9.07 -3.36 -6.95
CA PHE A 69 8.02 -2.50 -7.49
C PHE A 69 7.25 -1.83 -6.36
N ARG A 70 6.34 -0.93 -6.72
CA ARG A 70 5.43 -0.29 -5.77
C ARG A 70 4.02 -0.21 -6.32
N VAL A 71 3.06 -0.32 -5.43
CA VAL A 71 1.65 -0.10 -5.70
C VAL A 71 1.27 1.23 -5.08
N VAL A 72 0.71 2.13 -5.89
CA VAL A 72 0.30 3.47 -5.48
C VAL A 72 -1.22 3.54 -5.59
N LEU A 73 -1.91 3.81 -4.50
CA LEU A 73 -3.35 4.10 -4.48
C LEU A 73 -3.54 5.61 -4.52
N PHE A 74 -4.52 6.08 -5.30
CA PHE A 74 -4.86 7.50 -5.40
C PHE A 74 -6.21 7.79 -4.73
N ASP A 75 -6.33 8.99 -4.17
CA ASP A 75 -7.58 9.53 -3.65
C ASP A 75 -8.47 10.06 -4.78
N GLU A 76 -9.57 10.71 -4.41
CA GLU A 76 -10.51 11.29 -5.35
C GLU A 76 -10.01 12.54 -6.09
N ASN A 77 -8.94 13.15 -5.59
CA ASN A 77 -8.29 14.33 -6.15
C ASN A 77 -7.00 13.93 -6.88
N ASP A 78 -6.87 12.65 -7.25
CA ASP A 78 -5.71 12.13 -7.97
C ASP A 78 -4.38 12.32 -7.24
N THR A 79 -4.44 12.46 -5.91
CA THR A 79 -3.28 12.58 -5.04
C THR A 79 -2.92 11.20 -4.51
N PRO A 80 -1.63 10.82 -4.49
CA PRO A 80 -1.19 9.57 -3.87
C PRO A 80 -1.67 9.50 -2.42
N GLU A 81 -2.56 8.55 -2.16
CA GLU A 81 -3.09 8.26 -0.85
C GLU A 81 -2.20 7.23 -0.16
N PHE A 82 -1.81 6.16 -0.83
CA PHE A 82 -1.07 5.08 -0.17
C PHE A 82 -0.03 4.50 -1.12
N ILE A 83 1.16 4.18 -0.59
CA ILE A 83 2.23 3.53 -1.35
C ILE A 83 2.67 2.30 -0.58
N ASP A 84 2.53 1.13 -1.18
CA ASP A 84 3.15 -0.10 -0.69
C ASP A 84 4.32 -0.52 -1.59
N TYR A 85 5.36 -1.03 -0.95
CA TYR A 85 6.56 -1.49 -1.62
C TYR A 85 6.56 -3.01 -1.64
N SER A 86 6.94 -3.59 -2.76
CA SER A 86 7.09 -5.04 -2.90
C SER A 86 8.03 -5.59 -1.83
N THR A 87 7.57 -6.61 -1.11
CA THR A 87 8.34 -7.37 -0.14
C THR A 87 8.82 -8.67 -0.80
N PRO A 88 10.11 -9.04 -0.69
CA PRO A 88 10.60 -10.30 -1.21
C PRO A 88 9.96 -11.48 -0.44
N CYS A 89 9.54 -12.49 -1.20
CA CYS A 89 9.02 -13.76 -0.73
C CYS A 89 9.82 -14.88 -1.42
N VAL A 90 9.70 -16.12 -0.95
CA VAL A 90 10.43 -17.24 -1.58
C VAL A 90 9.94 -17.40 -3.03
N GLY A 91 10.81 -17.12 -3.99
CA GLY A 91 10.54 -17.25 -5.42
C GLY A 91 9.58 -16.22 -6.02
N SER A 92 9.23 -15.15 -5.30
CA SER A 92 8.41 -14.05 -5.85
C SER A 92 8.57 -12.78 -5.02
N SER A 93 8.14 -11.64 -5.53
CA SER A 93 7.99 -10.42 -4.72
C SER A 93 6.54 -9.96 -4.76
N GLN A 94 6.06 -9.46 -3.62
CA GLN A 94 4.64 -9.25 -3.43
C GLN A 94 4.33 -7.92 -2.74
N SER A 95 3.21 -7.32 -3.13
CA SER A 95 2.54 -6.24 -2.40
C SER A 95 1.11 -6.67 -2.10
N ILE A 96 0.64 -6.43 -0.86
CA ILE A 96 -0.73 -6.69 -0.43
C ILE A 96 -1.26 -5.40 0.19
N VAL A 97 -2.22 -4.79 -0.49
CA VAL A 97 -2.85 -3.54 -0.05
C VAL A 97 -4.27 -3.82 0.45
N PRO A 98 -4.52 -3.72 1.76
CA PRO A 98 -5.88 -3.83 2.29
C PRO A 98 -6.69 -2.55 2.02
N PHE A 99 -7.95 -2.75 1.61
CA PHE A 99 -8.95 -1.72 1.35
C PHE A 99 -10.27 -2.10 2.04
N GLY A 100 -11.03 -1.16 2.59
CA GLY A 100 -12.23 -1.48 3.38
C GLY A 100 -12.24 -0.79 4.73
N PRO A 101 -12.71 -1.44 5.82
CA PRO A 101 -12.72 -0.84 7.15
C PRO A 101 -11.32 -0.63 7.74
N PHE A 102 -10.27 -1.09 7.04
CA PHE A 102 -8.88 -0.94 7.44
C PHE A 102 -8.54 0.53 7.57
N GLY A 103 -7.71 0.85 8.56
CA GLY A 103 -7.12 2.17 8.63
C GLY A 103 -6.29 2.37 7.37
N GLN A 104 -6.85 3.01 6.35
CA GLN A 104 -6.08 3.44 5.20
C GLN A 104 -5.24 4.59 5.68
N ILE A 105 -3.93 4.45 5.51
CA ILE A 105 -3.00 5.42 6.00
C ILE A 105 -2.60 6.33 4.78
N GLU A 106 -3.35 7.42 4.49
CA GLU A 106 -3.19 8.49 3.44
C GLU A 106 -1.78 9.18 3.44
N ILE A 107 -1.20 9.79 2.40
CA ILE A 107 0.14 10.42 2.54
C ILE A 107 0.00 11.89 2.93
N SER A 108 0.39 12.29 4.15
CA SER A 108 0.60 13.71 4.46
C SER A 108 1.95 14.07 3.89
N LYS A 109 2.07 15.31 3.40
CA LYS A 109 3.31 15.85 2.82
C LYS A 109 4.49 15.30 3.60
N PRO A 110 5.44 14.59 2.96
CA PRO A 110 6.59 14.08 3.67
C PRO A 110 7.21 15.26 4.42
N ILE A 111 7.33 15.15 5.75
CA ILE A 111 7.93 16.21 6.57
C ILE A 111 9.40 16.46 6.16
N TYR A 112 9.95 15.60 5.29
CA TYR A 112 11.30 15.64 4.75
C TYR A 112 11.47 16.54 3.53
N ASN A 113 11.02 17.79 3.61
CA ASN A 113 11.71 18.87 2.89
C ASN A 113 12.97 19.36 3.64
N LYS A 114 13.28 18.78 4.82
CA LYS A 114 14.55 19.00 5.51
C LYS A 114 15.54 17.87 5.18
N THR A 115 16.24 18.03 4.06
CA THR A 115 17.28 17.14 3.50
C THR A 115 18.40 16.76 4.49
N SER A 116 18.57 17.48 5.62
CA SER A 116 19.63 17.25 6.59
C SER A 116 19.37 16.15 7.63
N ILE A 117 18.13 15.65 7.77
CA ILE A 117 17.74 14.79 8.92
C ILE A 117 17.54 13.33 8.51
N ARG A 118 17.42 13.07 7.22
CA ARG A 118 17.02 11.78 6.66
C ARG A 118 17.91 10.61 7.04
N HIS A 119 19.21 10.83 7.23
CA HIS A 119 20.15 9.78 7.64
C HIS A 119 19.99 9.35 9.10
N ARG A 120 19.21 10.07 9.91
CA ARG A 120 19.05 9.82 11.35
C ARG A 120 17.75 9.10 11.70
N ILE A 121 16.88 8.86 10.72
CA ILE A 121 15.53 8.35 10.95
C ILE A 121 15.42 6.91 10.43
N PRO A 122 14.97 5.96 11.25
CA PRO A 122 14.75 4.58 10.81
C PRO A 122 13.78 4.48 9.63
N ASP A 123 14.03 3.56 8.70
CA ASP A 123 13.18 3.33 7.53
C ASP A 123 11.73 2.94 7.91
N SER A 124 11.55 2.27 9.05
CA SER A 124 10.22 1.95 9.60
C SER A 124 9.44 3.21 9.97
N CYS A 125 10.09 4.20 10.59
CA CYS A 125 9.50 5.50 10.88
C CYS A 125 9.19 6.26 9.58
N LEU A 126 10.10 6.26 8.59
CA LEU A 126 9.85 6.83 7.27
C LEU A 126 8.61 6.22 6.60
N LYS A 127 8.44 4.90 6.68
CA LYS A 127 7.27 4.19 6.16
C LYS A 127 5.99 4.59 6.91
N LEU A 128 6.05 4.80 8.22
CA LEU A 128 4.90 5.27 9.02
C LEU A 128 4.59 6.77 8.80
N PHE A 129 5.58 7.58 8.42
CA PHE A 129 5.32 8.98 8.03
C PHE A 129 4.52 9.05 6.72
N THR A 130 4.75 8.12 5.78
CA THR A 130 4.01 8.02 4.51
C THR A 130 2.62 7.42 4.62
N MET A 131 2.07 7.37 5.82
CA MET A 131 0.86 6.67 6.20
C MET A 131 -0.02 7.65 7.02
N ARG A 132 -1.24 8.10 6.65
CA ARG A 132 -2.18 9.04 7.36
C ARG A 132 -3.53 8.40 7.68
N GLN A 133 -3.96 8.49 8.91
CA GLN A 133 -5.28 8.04 9.34
C GLN A 133 -6.47 8.52 8.44
N ASN A 134 -7.05 7.63 7.62
CA ASN A 134 -8.35 7.87 6.99
C ASN A 134 -9.45 7.32 7.90
N VAL A 135 -10.35 8.21 8.31
CA VAL A 135 -11.39 7.93 9.32
C VAL A 135 -12.64 7.34 8.68
N GLU A 136 -12.85 7.58 7.38
CA GLU A 136 -14.00 7.10 6.62
C GLU A 136 -13.55 6.83 5.18
N LEU A 137 -13.84 5.64 4.66
CA LEU A 137 -13.72 5.41 3.22
C LEU A 137 -14.69 6.38 2.51
N PRO A 138 -14.23 7.15 1.50
CA PRO A 138 -15.17 7.88 0.66
C PRO A 138 -16.20 6.88 0.12
N ALA A 139 -17.48 7.27 0.09
CA ALA A 139 -18.58 6.44 -0.45
C ALA A 139 -18.40 6.07 -1.94
N LYS A 140 -17.31 6.52 -2.58
CA LYS A 140 -16.99 6.25 -3.98
C LYS A 140 -16.66 4.78 -4.17
N ARG A 141 -17.40 4.17 -5.09
CA ARG A 141 -17.26 2.78 -5.49
C ARG A 141 -15.97 2.54 -6.29
N ARG A 142 -15.52 3.49 -7.12
CA ARG A 142 -14.35 3.31 -8.01
C ARG A 142 -13.05 3.84 -7.39
N ARG A 143 -12.00 3.02 -7.44
CA ARG A 143 -10.66 3.31 -6.91
C ARG A 143 -9.62 3.21 -8.01
N LEU A 144 -8.68 4.15 -8.03
CA LEU A 144 -7.54 4.16 -8.94
C LEU A 144 -6.27 3.71 -8.21
N LEU A 145 -5.48 2.87 -8.88
CA LEU A 145 -4.13 2.53 -8.45
C LEU A 145 -3.15 2.49 -9.63
N ALA A 146 -1.87 2.62 -9.33
CA ALA A 146 -0.77 2.40 -10.25
C ALA A 146 0.16 1.30 -9.74
N VAL A 147 0.67 0.48 -10.65
CA VAL A 147 1.85 -0.36 -10.41
C VAL A 147 3.03 0.30 -11.11
N VAL A 148 4.10 0.56 -10.37
CA VAL A 148 5.29 1.26 -10.88
C VAL A 148 6.50 0.34 -10.74
N ALA A 149 7.17 0.05 -11.86
CA ALA A 149 8.39 -0.75 -11.87
C ALA A 149 9.56 -0.01 -11.22
N GLY A 150 10.41 -0.75 -10.51
CA GLY A 150 11.60 -0.19 -9.89
C GLY A 150 12.71 0.11 -10.90
N ASN A 151 13.53 1.11 -10.56
CA ASN A 151 14.65 1.60 -11.37
C ASN A 151 15.85 0.63 -11.48
N ARG A 152 15.72 -0.63 -11.05
CA ARG A 152 16.77 -1.65 -11.20
C ARG A 152 16.29 -2.86 -12.00
N ILE A 153 15.03 -2.88 -12.39
CA ILE A 153 14.43 -3.98 -13.14
C ILE A 153 14.49 -3.65 -14.64
N ARG A 154 14.79 -4.66 -15.46
CA ARG A 154 14.65 -4.57 -16.92
C ARG A 154 13.19 -4.68 -17.34
N ASN A 155 12.54 -5.76 -16.94
CA ASN A 155 11.12 -6.01 -17.11
C ASN A 155 10.51 -6.54 -15.82
N LEU A 156 9.39 -5.98 -15.38
CA LEU A 156 8.56 -6.46 -14.28
C LEU A 156 7.39 -7.25 -14.87
N ASP A 157 7.45 -8.58 -14.81
CA ASP A 157 6.32 -9.46 -15.13
C ASP A 157 5.53 -9.74 -13.84
N PHE A 158 4.31 -9.22 -13.78
CA PHE A 158 3.49 -9.30 -12.58
C PHE A 158 2.04 -9.66 -12.88
N ARG A 159 1.39 -10.22 -11.86
CA ARG A 159 -0.04 -10.48 -11.80
C ARG A 159 -0.66 -9.62 -10.71
N ILE A 160 -1.74 -8.93 -11.02
CA ILE A 160 -2.53 -8.15 -10.06
C ILE A 160 -3.97 -8.68 -10.00
N ARG A 161 -4.56 -8.69 -8.81
CA ARG A 161 -5.98 -9.02 -8.61
C ARG A 161 -6.55 -8.31 -7.40
N VAL A 162 -7.87 -8.17 -7.38
CA VAL A 162 -8.63 -7.67 -6.22
C VAL A 162 -9.35 -8.85 -5.57
N LEU A 163 -9.00 -9.17 -4.34
CA LEU A 163 -9.55 -10.29 -3.57
C LEU A 163 -10.63 -9.79 -2.62
N PRO A 164 -11.91 -10.15 -2.81
CA PRO A 164 -12.95 -9.81 -1.86
C PRO A 164 -12.76 -10.59 -0.56
N LEU A 165 -12.82 -9.90 0.58
CA LEU A 165 -12.84 -10.56 1.88
C LEU A 165 -14.24 -11.08 2.19
N ARG A 166 -14.32 -12.24 2.86
CA ARG A 166 -15.58 -12.88 3.25
C ARG A 166 -15.86 -12.66 4.74
N PHE A 167 -17.13 -12.80 5.15
CA PHE A 167 -17.54 -12.69 6.56
C PHE A 167 -16.77 -13.64 7.50
N VAL A 168 -16.37 -14.81 7.02
CA VAL A 168 -15.53 -15.75 7.79
C VAL A 168 -14.14 -15.18 8.16
N SER A 169 -13.74 -14.07 7.54
CA SER A 169 -12.48 -13.38 7.81
C SER A 169 -12.61 -12.28 8.86
N LEU A 170 -13.79 -12.05 9.46
CA LEU A 170 -14.05 -10.93 10.38
C LEU A 170 -13.10 -10.89 11.58
N ASP A 171 -12.75 -12.05 12.16
CA ASP A 171 -11.82 -12.11 13.29
C ASP A 171 -10.42 -11.65 12.86
N ALA A 172 -9.92 -12.17 11.74
CA ALA A 172 -8.63 -11.78 11.17
C ALA A 172 -8.61 -10.30 10.72
N VAL A 173 -9.74 -9.78 10.22
CA VAL A 173 -9.94 -8.35 9.95
C VAL A 173 -9.85 -7.54 11.25
N THR A 174 -10.51 -7.98 12.32
CA THR A 174 -10.48 -7.31 13.62
C THR A 174 -9.07 -7.28 14.22
N GLU A 175 -8.32 -8.36 14.10
CA GLU A 175 -6.91 -8.41 14.50
C GLU A 175 -6.05 -7.43 13.70
N LEU A 176 -6.22 -7.38 12.38
CA LEU A 176 -5.52 -6.42 11.52
C LEU A 176 -5.85 -4.97 11.92
N LEU A 177 -7.11 -4.68 12.21
CA LEU A 177 -7.55 -3.37 12.71
C LEU A 177 -6.92 -3.01 14.06
N ALA A 178 -6.70 -3.98 14.94
CA ALA A 178 -6.02 -3.73 16.20
C ALA A 178 -4.54 -3.33 15.99
N VAL A 179 -3.85 -3.97 15.04
CA VAL A 179 -2.48 -3.60 14.66
C VAL A 179 -2.45 -2.21 14.01
N ASP A 180 -3.38 -1.93 13.10
CA ASP A 180 -3.51 -0.61 12.45
C ASP A 180 -3.73 0.50 13.50
N LYS A 181 -4.57 0.27 14.52
CA LYS A 181 -4.77 1.23 15.63
C LYS A 181 -3.47 1.52 16.38
N LYS A 182 -2.65 0.50 16.66
CA LYS A 182 -1.34 0.70 17.31
C LYS A 182 -0.40 1.52 16.43
N LEU A 183 -0.33 1.22 15.13
CA LEU A 183 0.47 1.99 14.17
C LEU A 183 0.02 3.45 14.07
N ILE A 184 -1.30 3.71 14.10
CA ILE A 184 -1.84 5.07 14.13
C ILE A 184 -1.41 5.82 15.40
N THR A 185 -1.45 5.17 16.57
CA THR A 185 -0.95 5.76 17.82
C THR A 185 0.53 6.10 17.71
N LYS A 186 1.35 5.18 17.18
CA LYS A 186 2.78 5.44 16.94
C LYS A 186 3.06 6.55 15.96
N LYS A 187 2.22 6.71 14.93
CA LYS A 187 2.34 7.84 14.02
C LYS A 187 2.14 9.16 14.76
N LYS A 188 1.09 9.26 15.60
CA LYS A 188 0.82 10.47 16.38
C LYS A 188 1.97 10.80 17.33
N GLU A 189 2.56 9.79 17.97
CA GLU A 189 3.77 9.96 18.80
C GLU A 189 4.95 10.49 17.97
N LEU A 190 5.19 9.92 16.79
CA LEU A 190 6.25 10.35 15.88
C LEU A 190 6.06 11.80 15.40
N ASP A 191 4.84 12.20 15.06
CA ASP A 191 4.54 13.57 14.62
C ASP A 191 4.91 14.57 15.73
N VAL A 192 4.59 14.27 16.99
CA VAL A 192 5.01 15.06 18.17
C VAL A 192 6.54 15.11 18.29
N TYR A 193 7.24 13.97 18.16
CA TYR A 193 8.70 13.96 18.28
C TYR A 193 9.40 14.76 17.19
N VAL A 194 8.84 14.80 15.98
CA VAL A 194 9.36 15.61 14.88
C VAL A 194 9.24 17.09 15.21
N ASP A 195 8.09 17.53 15.72
CA ASP A 195 7.86 18.93 16.10
C ASP A 195 8.83 19.39 17.21
N PHE A 196 9.14 18.50 18.16
CA PHE A 196 10.08 18.77 19.25
C PHE A 196 11.55 18.41 18.95
N ASN A 197 11.88 17.99 17.71
CA ASN A 197 13.22 17.53 17.33
C ASN A 197 13.81 16.43 18.25
N SER A 198 12.97 15.54 18.79
CA SER A 198 13.36 14.45 19.71
C SER A 198 13.87 13.21 18.94
N TRP A 199 15.07 13.31 18.39
CA TRP A 199 15.63 12.27 17.50
C TRP A 199 15.92 10.93 18.19
N GLU A 200 16.28 10.94 19.47
CA GLU A 200 16.51 9.71 20.24
C GLU A 200 15.20 8.92 20.41
N SER A 201 14.09 9.61 20.69
CA SER A 201 12.75 9.00 20.78
C SER A 201 12.28 8.44 19.44
N ILE A 202 12.54 9.16 18.33
CA ILE A 202 12.24 8.67 16.97
C ILE A 202 13.04 7.40 16.66
N ARG A 203 14.31 7.36 17.09
CA ARG A 203 15.18 6.19 16.88
C ARG A 203 14.73 5.00 17.72
N ALA A 204 14.41 5.23 19.00
CA ALA A 204 13.92 4.20 19.91
C ALA A 204 12.59 3.60 19.44
N SER A 205 11.70 4.43 18.86
CA SER A 205 10.42 3.97 18.30
C SER A 205 10.58 3.11 17.04
N GLY A 206 11.74 3.17 16.37
CA GLY A 206 11.95 2.52 15.08
C GLY A 206 11.82 1.00 15.10
N ASP A 207 12.30 0.34 16.15
CA ASP A 207 12.22 -1.11 16.28
C ASP A 207 10.78 -1.57 16.53
N GLU A 208 10.06 -0.90 17.43
CA GLU A 208 8.65 -1.20 17.72
C GLU A 208 7.75 -1.00 16.48
N ILE A 209 7.97 0.08 15.72
CA ILE A 209 7.24 0.33 14.48
C ILE A 209 7.56 -0.74 13.43
N ARG A 210 8.82 -1.17 13.32
CA ARG A 210 9.21 -2.25 12.40
C ARG A 210 8.48 -3.55 12.76
N ASP A 211 8.39 -3.87 14.03
CA ASP A 211 7.74 -5.09 14.50
C ASP A 211 6.23 -5.05 14.23
N LEU A 212 5.57 -3.91 14.49
CA LEU A 212 4.17 -3.70 14.14
C LEU A 212 3.90 -3.77 12.63
N LEU A 213 4.78 -3.19 11.81
CA LEU A 213 4.68 -3.29 10.34
C LEU A 213 4.86 -4.73 9.85
N THR A 214 5.71 -5.50 10.51
CA THR A 214 5.93 -6.93 10.22
C THR A 214 4.71 -7.75 10.60
N GLU A 215 4.15 -7.51 11.80
CA GLU A 215 2.90 -8.14 12.23
C GLU A 215 1.77 -7.82 11.27
N ARG A 216 1.59 -6.55 10.90
CA ARG A 216 0.58 -6.11 9.92
C ARG A 216 0.72 -6.88 8.60
N TRP A 217 1.94 -7.00 8.07
CA TRP A 217 2.21 -7.74 6.84
C TRP A 217 1.83 -9.22 6.96
N GLN A 218 2.20 -9.89 8.06
CA GLN A 218 1.85 -11.28 8.30
C GLN A 218 0.33 -11.50 8.37
N ARG A 219 -0.42 -10.58 9.00
CA ARG A 219 -1.89 -10.63 9.04
C ARG A 219 -2.50 -10.45 7.65
N CYS A 220 -1.99 -9.52 6.84
CA CYS A 220 -2.40 -9.37 5.44
C CYS A 220 -2.15 -10.65 4.62
N GLN A 221 -1.02 -11.31 4.81
CA GLN A 221 -0.71 -12.60 4.18
C GLN A 221 -1.70 -13.69 4.59
N GLY A 222 -2.01 -13.80 5.88
CA GLY A 222 -3.00 -14.77 6.38
C GLY A 222 -4.39 -14.55 5.78
N LEU A 223 -4.85 -13.30 5.70
CA LEU A 223 -6.12 -12.94 5.04
C LEU A 223 -6.10 -13.30 3.55
N ARG A 224 -5.01 -12.98 2.86
CA ARG A 224 -4.82 -13.33 1.45
C ARG A 224 -4.90 -14.84 1.25
N ASP A 225 -4.21 -15.63 2.06
CA ASP A 225 -4.18 -17.10 1.92
C ASP A 225 -5.55 -17.72 2.15
N SER A 226 -6.35 -17.15 3.06
CA SER A 226 -7.75 -17.51 3.25
C SER A 226 -8.56 -17.26 1.98
N CYS A 227 -8.49 -16.05 1.41
CA CYS A 227 -9.22 -15.70 0.18
C CYS A 227 -8.85 -16.58 -1.01
N VAL A 228 -7.56 -16.87 -1.20
CA VAL A 228 -7.08 -17.66 -2.35
C VAL A 228 -7.58 -19.09 -2.29
N ARG A 229 -7.58 -19.72 -1.10
CA ARG A 229 -8.11 -21.07 -0.94
C ARG A 229 -9.57 -21.17 -1.34
N HIS A 230 -10.37 -20.15 -1.03
CA HIS A 230 -11.79 -20.14 -1.36
C HIS A 230 -12.08 -19.93 -2.85
N ILE A 231 -11.26 -19.15 -3.56
CA ILE A 231 -11.43 -18.93 -5.01
C ILE A 231 -11.11 -20.19 -5.83
N VAL A 232 -10.25 -21.08 -5.33
CA VAL A 232 -9.87 -22.32 -6.02
C VAL A 232 -10.89 -23.44 -5.80
N CYS A 233 -11.78 -23.31 -4.81
CA CYS A 233 -12.74 -24.33 -4.42
C CYS A 233 -14.18 -24.07 -4.91
N ASP A 234 -14.44 -22.92 -5.54
CA ASP A 234 -15.71 -22.55 -6.17
C ASP A 234 -15.56 -22.63 -7.70
#